data_AF-A0A8R2H801-F1
#
_entry.id   AF-A0A8R2H801-F1
#
_cell.length_a   1.000
_cell.length_b   1.000
_cell.length_c   1.000
_cell.angle_alpha   90.00
_cell.angle_beta   90.00
_cell.angle_gamma   90.00
#
_symmetry.space_group_name_H-M   'P 1'
#
loop_
_entity.id
_entity.type
_entity.pdbx_description
1 polymer ?
#
loop_
_entity_poly.entity_id
_entity_poly.type
_entity_poly.pdbx_seq_one_letter_code
_entity_poly.pdbx_strand_id
1 'polypeptide(L)'
;MFFGLPFLQHTEVEDGFIQLMVLCPNELYGHRFADYILKTYVELDCLFPPVLWAKEPSQHPRTNYAAESFHRTFNRQFYCTRPPIYAVIQTLLETQEETSFKLNTIQQGTVQKASKVEEEKISKTIQYYINYYQKKIF
;
A
#
# COMPACT_ATOMS: atom_id res chain seq x y z
N MET A 1 -13.95 -4.58 5.12
CA MET A 1 -14.97 -3.55 4.83
C MET A 1 -14.42 -2.48 3.89
N PHE A 2 -13.23 -1.91 4.15
CA PHE A 2 -12.73 -0.70 3.46
C PHE A 2 -11.84 -0.91 2.22
N PHE A 3 -11.72 -2.13 1.71
CA PHE A 3 -10.77 -2.45 0.62
C PHE A 3 -11.10 -1.75 -0.72
N GLY A 4 -12.34 -1.26 -0.88
CA GLY A 4 -12.76 -0.53 -2.08
C GLY A 4 -12.39 0.96 -2.07
N LEU A 5 -12.20 1.57 -0.89
CA LEU A 5 -12.00 3.03 -0.78
C LEU A 5 -10.76 3.54 -1.53
N PRO A 6 -9.61 2.84 -1.56
CA PRO A 6 -8.42 3.34 -2.26
C PRO A 6 -8.59 3.53 -3.78
N PHE A 7 -9.65 2.93 -4.34
CA PHE A 7 -10.01 3.00 -5.75
C PHE A 7 -11.05 4.08 -6.05
N LEU A 8 -11.59 4.77 -5.05
CA LEU A 8 -12.46 5.92 -5.26
C LEU A 8 -11.62 7.17 -5.58
N GLN A 9 -12.25 8.17 -6.21
CA GLN A 9 -11.66 9.51 -6.20
C GLN A 9 -11.60 10.00 -4.75
N HIS A 10 -10.57 10.75 -4.40
CA HIS A 10 -10.40 11.24 -3.02
C HIS A 10 -11.61 12.06 -2.52
N THR A 11 -12.34 12.71 -3.42
CA THR A 11 -13.59 13.45 -3.11
C THR A 11 -14.78 12.55 -2.78
N GLU A 12 -14.74 11.27 -3.15
CA GLU A 12 -15.84 10.31 -2.99
C GLU A 12 -15.59 9.34 -1.84
N VAL A 13 -14.43 9.41 -1.20
CA VAL A 13 -14.04 8.49 -0.13
C VAL A 13 -14.94 8.61 1.09
N GLU A 14 -15.32 9.83 1.47
CA GLU A 14 -16.22 10.08 2.61
C GLU A 14 -17.60 9.48 2.37
N ASP A 15 -18.21 9.77 1.22
CA ASP A 15 -19.50 9.19 0.82
C ASP A 15 -19.46 7.66 0.77
N GLY A 16 -18.39 7.09 0.19
CA GLY A 16 -18.17 5.65 0.14
C GLY A 16 -18.00 5.03 1.53
N PHE A 17 -17.33 5.73 2.45
CA PHE A 17 -17.17 5.30 3.83
C PHE A 17 -18.52 5.28 4.58
N ILE A 18 -19.34 6.31 4.42
CA ILE A 18 -20.69 6.38 5.01
C ILE A 18 -21.55 5.20 4.53
N GLN A 19 -21.55 4.91 3.22
CA GLN A 19 -22.30 3.77 2.68
C GLN A 19 -21.84 2.43 3.26
N LEU A 20 -20.52 2.26 3.48
CA LEU A 20 -20.00 1.07 4.14
C LEU A 20 -20.49 0.99 5.59
N MET A 21 -20.53 2.11 6.32
CA MET A 21 -20.99 2.13 7.71
C MET A 21 -22.45 1.73 7.87
N VAL A 22 -23.32 2.08 6.92
CA VAL A 22 -24.73 1.64 6.90
C VAL A 22 -24.86 0.11 6.82
N LEU A 23 -23.88 -0.56 6.20
CA LEU A 23 -23.86 -2.01 6.02
C LEU A 23 -23.08 -2.75 7.13
N CYS A 24 -22.71 -2.07 8.22
CA CYS A 24 -21.86 -2.65 9.26
C CYS A 24 -22.63 -3.68 10.10
N PRO A 25 -22.23 -4.96 10.11
CA PRO A 25 -22.97 -6.01 10.79
C PRO A 25 -22.70 -6.06 12.31
N ASN A 26 -21.71 -5.33 12.82
CA ASN A 26 -21.32 -5.35 14.23
C ASN A 26 -21.06 -3.93 14.73
N GLU A 27 -22.04 -3.36 15.40
CA GLU A 27 -21.97 -1.98 15.90
C GLU A 27 -20.87 -1.81 16.96
N LEU A 28 -20.71 -2.74 17.90
CA LEU A 28 -19.83 -2.53 19.06
C LEU A 28 -18.34 -2.47 18.69
N TYR A 29 -17.84 -3.45 17.94
CA TYR A 29 -16.42 -3.50 17.54
C TYR A 29 -16.18 -2.84 16.19
N GLY A 30 -17.16 -2.91 15.29
CA GLY A 30 -17.09 -2.30 13.96
C GLY A 30 -17.05 -0.78 14.05
N HIS A 31 -17.86 -0.14 14.90
CA HIS A 31 -17.82 1.31 15.06
C HIS A 31 -16.53 1.80 15.68
N ARG A 32 -15.96 1.10 16.68
CA ARG A 32 -14.66 1.52 17.24
C ARG A 32 -13.55 1.50 16.21
N PHE A 33 -13.50 0.47 15.37
CA PHE A 33 -12.52 0.40 14.27
C PHE A 33 -12.82 1.46 13.20
N ALA A 34 -14.09 1.66 12.86
CA ALA A 34 -14.50 2.68 11.90
C ALA A 34 -14.17 4.09 12.36
N ASP A 35 -14.40 4.44 13.63
CA ASP A 35 -14.05 5.74 14.21
C ASP A 35 -12.55 6.02 14.09
N TYR A 36 -11.71 5.01 14.31
CA TYR A 36 -10.28 5.12 14.08
C TYR A 36 -9.97 5.42 12.61
N ILE A 37 -10.60 4.68 11.68
CA ILE A 37 -10.39 4.90 10.24
C ILE A 37 -10.87 6.30 9.82
N LEU A 38 -12.03 6.73 10.30
CA LEU A 38 -12.62 8.04 10.01
C LEU A 38 -11.65 9.16 10.39
N LYS A 39 -11.21 9.17 11.65
CA LYS A 39 -10.32 10.20 12.23
C LYS A 39 -8.90 10.16 11.68
N THR A 40 -8.44 9.00 11.19
CA THR A 40 -7.05 8.82 10.76
C THR A 40 -6.88 8.96 9.25
N TYR A 41 -7.90 8.60 8.46
CA TYR A 41 -7.76 8.46 7.00
C TYR A 41 -8.85 9.13 6.15
N VAL A 42 -10.02 9.50 6.69
CA VAL A 42 -11.19 9.93 5.89
C VAL A 42 -11.54 11.39 6.10
N GLU A 43 -11.57 11.88 7.34
CA GLU A 43 -11.90 13.27 7.66
C GLU A 43 -10.94 14.26 6.98
N LEU A 44 -11.40 15.49 6.75
CA LEU A 44 -10.65 16.52 6.05
C LEU A 44 -9.30 16.84 6.75
N ASP A 45 -9.31 16.86 8.09
CA ASP A 45 -8.16 17.20 8.94
C ASP A 45 -7.49 15.96 9.57
N CYS A 46 -7.65 14.79 8.95
CA CYS A 46 -7.03 13.56 9.47
C CYS A 46 -5.51 13.50 9.21
N LEU A 47 -4.83 12.58 9.89
CA LEU A 47 -3.37 12.39 9.77
C LEU A 47 -2.94 11.99 8.35
N PHE A 48 -3.77 11.24 7.63
CA PHE A 48 -3.47 10.70 6.31
C PHE A 48 -4.66 10.94 5.35
N PRO A 49 -4.83 12.17 4.84
CA PRO A 49 -6.01 12.53 4.06
C PRO A 49 -6.16 11.71 2.78
N PRO A 50 -7.41 11.50 2.29
CA PRO A 50 -7.70 10.70 1.09
C PRO A 50 -6.86 11.07 -0.14
N VAL A 51 -6.52 12.35 -0.30
CA VAL A 51 -5.67 12.84 -1.40
C VAL A 51 -4.30 12.13 -1.48
N LEU A 52 -3.79 11.60 -0.37
CA LEU A 52 -2.50 10.90 -0.33
C LEU A 52 -2.57 9.46 -0.80
N TRP A 53 -3.72 8.79 -0.64
CA TRP A 53 -3.81 7.33 -0.79
C TRP A 53 -4.91 6.86 -1.75
N ALA A 54 -6.01 7.62 -1.89
CA ALA A 54 -7.12 7.32 -2.79
C ALA A 54 -6.88 7.95 -4.17
N LYS A 55 -6.77 7.10 -5.20
CA LYS A 55 -6.50 7.52 -6.58
C LYS A 55 -6.88 6.40 -7.53
N GLU A 56 -6.94 6.71 -8.82
CA GLU A 56 -7.02 5.73 -9.90
C GLU A 56 -5.80 4.76 -9.92
N PRO A 57 -6.01 3.43 -10.00
CA PRO A 57 -4.92 2.47 -10.16
C PRO A 57 -4.16 2.73 -11.46
N SER A 58 -2.84 2.53 -11.43
CA SER A 58 -1.98 2.80 -12.58
C SER A 58 -1.10 1.59 -12.89
N GLN A 59 -0.40 1.63 -14.04
CA GLN A 59 0.60 0.62 -14.41
C GLN A 59 1.75 0.50 -13.40
N HIS A 60 1.96 1.54 -12.58
CA HIS A 60 2.86 1.48 -11.44
C HIS A 60 2.06 1.11 -10.19
N PRO A 61 2.30 -0.09 -9.60
CA PRO A 61 1.59 -0.52 -8.40
C PRO A 61 1.81 0.46 -7.24
N ARG A 62 0.75 0.81 -6.52
CA ARG A 62 0.86 1.41 -5.19
C ARG A 62 1.09 0.28 -4.19
N THR A 63 2.34 0.03 -3.83
CA THR A 63 2.65 -1.04 -2.89
C THR A 63 3.56 -0.55 -1.76
N ASN A 64 3.06 -0.69 -0.52
CA ASN A 64 3.86 -0.76 0.70
C ASN A 64 4.70 -2.07 0.76
N TYR A 65 4.48 -2.98 -0.20
CA TYR A 65 5.19 -4.25 -0.33
C TYR A 65 6.71 -4.09 -0.33
N ALA A 66 7.25 -3.00 -0.88
CA ALA A 66 8.69 -2.75 -0.86
C ALA A 66 9.21 -2.57 0.58
N ALA A 67 8.56 -1.73 1.39
CA ALA A 67 8.94 -1.50 2.78
C ALA A 67 8.73 -2.75 3.64
N GLU A 68 7.60 -3.43 3.50
CA GLU A 68 7.32 -4.69 4.22
C GLU A 68 8.30 -5.80 3.83
N SER A 69 8.62 -5.93 2.54
CA SER A 69 9.60 -6.90 2.03
C SER A 69 11.00 -6.58 2.56
N PHE A 70 11.39 -5.30 2.57
CA PHE A 70 12.63 -4.86 3.18
C PHE A 70 12.68 -5.27 4.65
N HIS A 71 11.69 -4.87 5.46
CA HIS A 71 11.68 -5.19 6.89
C HIS A 71 11.68 -6.70 7.14
N ARG A 72 10.93 -7.48 6.37
CA ARG A 72 10.93 -8.94 6.45
C ARG A 72 12.32 -9.51 6.17
N THR A 73 12.97 -9.04 5.11
CA THR A 73 14.29 -9.53 4.67
C THR A 73 15.38 -9.11 5.66
N PHE A 74 15.35 -7.86 6.08
CA PHE A 74 16.25 -7.30 7.09
C PHE A 74 16.12 -8.04 8.43
N ASN A 75 14.90 -8.20 8.94
CA ASN A 75 14.68 -8.89 10.21
C ASN A 75 15.08 -10.38 10.15
N ARG A 76 15.01 -11.01 8.97
CA ARG A 76 15.44 -12.40 8.78
C ARG A 76 16.95 -12.59 8.92
N GLN A 77 17.75 -11.53 8.85
CA GLN A 77 19.20 -11.57 9.10
C GLN A 77 19.54 -11.81 10.58
N PHE A 78 18.58 -11.61 11.49
CA PHE A 78 18.77 -11.79 12.92
C PHE A 78 18.04 -13.03 13.42
N TYR A 79 18.75 -13.90 14.16
CA TYR A 79 18.18 -15.10 14.78
C TYR A 79 17.68 -14.87 16.22
N CYS A 80 17.71 -13.63 16.69
CA CYS A 80 17.26 -13.26 18.04
C CYS A 80 16.44 -11.96 18.01
N THR A 81 15.54 -11.81 18.98
CA THR A 81 14.66 -10.64 19.11
C THR A 81 15.40 -9.37 19.53
N ARG A 82 16.63 -9.50 20.03
CA ARG A 82 17.49 -8.40 20.51
C ARG A 82 18.92 -8.61 20.01
N PRO A 83 19.17 -8.37 18.71
CA PRO A 83 20.51 -8.48 18.15
C PRO A 83 21.44 -7.43 18.76
N PRO A 84 22.74 -7.74 18.93
CA PRO A 84 23.70 -6.76 19.39
C PRO A 84 23.85 -5.65 18.35
N ILE A 85 24.09 -4.41 18.81
CA ILE A 85 24.07 -3.22 17.94
C ILE A 85 25.06 -3.30 16.77
N TYR A 86 26.24 -3.89 16.99
CA TYR A 86 27.24 -4.04 15.92
C TYR A 86 26.75 -4.93 14.77
N ALA A 87 25.98 -5.98 15.07
CA ALA A 87 25.41 -6.86 14.05
C ALA A 87 24.36 -6.12 13.24
N VAL A 88 23.52 -5.30 13.89
CA VAL A 88 22.53 -4.46 13.21
C VAL A 88 23.21 -3.46 12.27
N ILE A 89 24.26 -2.77 12.75
CA ILE A 89 25.03 -1.82 11.94
C ILE A 89 25.64 -2.51 10.73
N GLN A 90 26.25 -3.69 10.93
CA GLN A 90 26.87 -4.42 9.84
C GLN A 90 25.86 -4.85 8.76
N THR A 91 24.71 -5.41 9.16
CA THR A 91 23.64 -5.75 8.21
C THR A 91 23.12 -4.54 7.45
N LEU A 92 23.04 -3.36 8.09
CA LEU A 92 22.65 -2.12 7.42
C LEU A 92 23.67 -1.70 6.37
N LEU A 93 24.97 -1.78 6.68
CA LEU A 93 26.05 -1.46 5.73
C LEU A 93 26.02 -2.41 4.53
N GLU A 94 25.89 -3.72 4.76
CA GLU A 94 25.77 -4.72 3.70
C GLU A 94 24.55 -4.45 2.80
N THR A 95 23.42 -4.08 3.39
CA THR A 95 22.21 -3.73 2.64
C THR A 95 22.39 -2.46 1.81
N GLN A 96 23.12 -1.47 2.33
CA GLN A 96 23.45 -0.24 1.61
C GLN A 96 24.38 -0.50 0.42
N GLU A 97 25.38 -1.37 0.58
CA GLU A 97 26.26 -1.79 -0.50
C GLU A 97 25.50 -2.52 -1.61
N GLU A 98 24.64 -3.49 -1.25
CA GLU A 98 23.81 -4.21 -2.22
C GLU A 98 22.86 -3.27 -2.98
N THR A 99 22.26 -2.30 -2.27
CA THR A 99 21.39 -1.29 -2.87
C THR A 99 22.16 -0.39 -3.83
N SER A 100 23.35 0.07 -3.43
CA SER A 100 24.20 0.91 -4.27
C SER A 100 24.64 0.19 -5.54
N PHE A 101 24.98 -1.10 -5.44
CA PHE A 101 25.30 -1.94 -6.58
C PHE A 101 24.12 -2.08 -7.55
N LYS A 102 22.90 -2.33 -7.04
CA LYS A 102 21.68 -2.39 -7.85
C LYS A 102 21.39 -1.06 -8.55
N LEU A 103 21.54 0.07 -7.85
CA LEU A 103 21.37 1.40 -8.44
C LEU A 103 22.35 1.66 -9.57
N ASN A 104 23.63 1.33 -9.40
CA ASN A 104 24.64 1.45 -10.45
C ASN A 104 24.29 0.60 -11.67
N THR A 105 23.80 -0.62 -11.45
CA THR A 105 23.34 -1.53 -12.52
C THR A 105 22.16 -0.93 -13.32
N ILE A 106 21.22 -0.30 -12.62
CA ILE A 106 20.07 0.39 -13.24
C ILE A 106 20.54 1.62 -14.04
N GLN A 107 21.47 2.42 -13.49
CA GLN A 107 22.05 3.58 -14.19
C GLN A 107 22.76 3.19 -15.48
N GLN A 108 23.33 1.98 -15.53
CA GLN A 108 23.93 1.40 -16.74
C GLN A 108 22.89 0.84 -17.74
N GLY A 109 21.60 1.06 -17.49
CA GLY A 109 20.50 0.69 -18.40
C GLY A 109 19.96 -0.72 -18.20
N THR A 110 20.43 -1.47 -17.19
CA THR A 110 19.93 -2.81 -16.89
C THR A 110 18.72 -2.69 -15.95
N VAL A 111 17.53 -2.63 -16.52
CA VAL A 111 16.28 -2.58 -15.75
C VAL A 111 15.67 -3.99 -15.69
N GLN A 112 15.48 -4.50 -14.48
CA GLN A 112 14.69 -5.72 -14.29
C GLN A 112 13.22 -5.43 -14.60
N LYS A 113 12.65 -6.16 -15.55
CA LYS A 113 11.21 -6.09 -15.83
C LYS A 113 10.43 -6.75 -14.69
N ALA A 114 9.23 -6.22 -14.46
CA ALA A 114 8.26 -6.86 -13.57
C ALA A 114 7.99 -8.30 -14.02
N SER A 115 7.65 -9.17 -13.07
CA SER A 115 7.25 -10.53 -13.41
C SER A 115 5.92 -10.51 -14.19
N LYS A 116 5.73 -11.45 -15.12
CA LYS A 116 4.44 -11.62 -15.82
C LYS A 116 3.25 -11.69 -14.86
N VAL A 117 3.44 -12.33 -13.71
CA VAL A 117 2.42 -12.45 -12.67
C VAL A 117 2.04 -11.09 -12.07
N GLU A 118 2.99 -10.17 -11.94
CA GLU A 118 2.75 -8.82 -11.43
C GLU A 118 2.04 -7.97 -12.48
N GLU A 119 2.47 -8.03 -13.73
CA GLU A 119 1.84 -7.34 -14.86
C GLU A 119 0.36 -7.75 -15.03
N GLU A 120 0.07 -9.05 -14.91
CA GLU A 120 -1.31 -9.57 -14.95
C GLU A 120 -2.16 -9.05 -13.79
N LYS A 121 -1.60 -8.98 -12.57
CA LYS A 121 -2.32 -8.45 -11.40
C LYS A 121 -2.65 -6.97 -11.59
N ILE A 122 -1.68 -6.16 -12.03
CA ILE A 122 -1.87 -4.74 -12.33
C ILE A 122 -2.96 -4.56 -13.38
N SER A 123 -2.89 -5.32 -14.47
CA SER A 123 -3.86 -5.27 -15.57
C SER A 123 -5.27 -5.62 -15.10
N LYS A 124 -5.41 -6.66 -14.27
CA LYS A 124 -6.71 -7.03 -13.67
C LYS A 124 -7.26 -5.92 -12.78
N THR A 125 -6.43 -5.31 -11.93
CA THR A 125 -6.85 -4.20 -11.05
C THR A 125 -7.35 -3.01 -11.85
N ILE A 126 -6.64 -2.63 -12.92
CA ILE A 126 -7.07 -1.53 -13.82
C ILE A 126 -8.39 -1.89 -14.51
N GLN A 127 -8.54 -3.12 -14.99
CA GLN A 127 -9.78 -3.54 -15.64
C GLN A 127 -10.99 -3.50 -14.68
N TYR A 128 -10.81 -3.93 -13.42
CA TYR A 128 -11.87 -3.83 -12.41
C TYR A 128 -12.28 -2.38 -12.14
N TYR A 129 -11.32 -1.47 -12.09
CA TYR A 129 -11.57 -0.04 -11.93
C TYR A 129 -12.37 0.52 -13.12
N ILE A 130 -11.93 0.25 -14.36
CA ILE A 130 -12.64 0.70 -15.57
C ILE A 130 -14.09 0.17 -15.58
N ASN A 131 -14.28 -1.11 -15.27
CA ASN A 131 -15.60 -1.72 -15.23
C ASN A 131 -16.52 -1.08 -14.17
N TYR A 132 -15.95 -0.67 -13.02
CA TYR A 132 -16.70 0.06 -11.99
C TYR A 132 -17.18 1.42 -12.47
N TYR A 133 -16.29 2.22 -13.10
CA TYR A 133 -16.68 3.54 -13.63
C TYR A 133 -17.70 3.45 -14.77
N GLN A 134 -17.58 2.44 -15.65
CA GLN A 134 -18.57 2.22 -16.71
C GLN A 134 -19.97 1.92 -16.17
N LYS A 135 -20.07 1.18 -15.05
CA LYS A 135 -21.34 0.86 -14.40
C LYS A 135 -21.94 2.03 -13.62
N LYS A 136 -21.13 3.03 -13.26
CA LYS A 136 -21.56 4.23 -12.54
C LYS A 136 -22.20 5.29 -13.47
N ILE A 137 -21.96 5.19 -14.78
CA ILE A 137 -22.45 6.14 -15.81
C ILE A 137 -23.89 5.77 -16.27
N PHE A 138 -24.48 4.69 -15.77
CA PHE A 138 -25.90 4.34 -15.91
C PHE A 138 -26.60 4.37 -14.56
#